data_AF-A0A388S010-F1
#
_entry.id   AF-A0A388S010-F1
#
_cell.length_a   1.000
_cell.length_b   1.000
_cell.length_c   1.000
_cell.angle_alpha   90.00
_cell.angle_beta   90.00
_cell.angle_gamma   90.00
#
_symmetry.space_group_name_H-M   'P 1'
#
loop_
_entity.id
_entity.type
_entity.pdbx_description
1 polymer ?
#
loop_
_entity_poly.entity_id
_entity_poly.type
_entity_poly.pdbx_seq_one_letter_code
_entity_poly.pdbx_strand_id
1 'polypeptide(L)'
;MALLLLFALFTKHLVCDFLWQPSWMLAGKGDFRSPGGYAHAGLHGLCTAVLLGGFGVTHWLGLGIFDAVVHYMVDHWKVRLGRRANLTPNLPQYWWAFGVDQYAHVLTYLAVVWLAGRLN
;
A
#
# COMPACT_ATOMS: atom_id res chain seq x y z
N MET A 1 -8.48 2.03 20.40
CA MET A 1 -7.58 1.19 19.58
C MET A 1 -7.59 1.57 18.10
N ALA A 2 -8.77 1.62 17.44
CA ALA A 2 -8.87 1.85 15.98
C ALA A 2 -8.14 3.11 15.46
N LEU A 3 -8.28 4.25 16.13
CA LEU A 3 -7.62 5.49 15.70
C LEU A 3 -6.08 5.42 15.76
N LEU A 4 -5.53 4.82 16.82
CA LEU A 4 -4.08 4.63 16.95
C LEU A 4 -3.54 3.66 15.90
N LEU A 5 -4.29 2.60 15.60
CA LEU A 5 -3.93 1.65 14.56
C LEU A 5 -3.99 2.29 13.17
N LEU A 6 -5.04 3.06 12.87
CA LEU A 6 -5.13 3.82 11.61
C LEU A 6 -3.98 4.81 11.47
N PHE A 7 -3.67 5.57 12.53
CA PHE A 7 -2.53 6.47 12.55
C PHE A 7 -1.22 5.72 12.23
N ALA A 8 -0.97 4.59 12.90
CA ALA A 8 0.21 3.76 12.64
C ALA A 8 0.28 3.22 11.20
N LEU A 9 -0.85 2.79 10.64
CA LEU A 9 -0.94 2.31 9.25
C LEU A 9 -0.71 3.44 8.24
N PHE A 10 -1.21 4.65 8.49
CA PHE A 10 -0.93 5.82 7.65
C PHE A 10 0.53 6.27 7.76
N THR A 11 1.11 6.26 8.97
CA THR A 11 2.55 6.54 9.15
C THR A 11 3.40 5.50 8.42
N LYS A 12 3.08 4.20 8.55
CA LYS A 12 3.71 3.11 7.77
C LYS A 12 3.64 3.43 6.29
N HIS A 13 2.46 3.74 5.77
CA HIS A 13 2.26 4.02 4.36
C HIS A 13 3.18 5.16 3.88
N LEU A 14 3.21 6.28 4.60
CA LEU A 14 4.10 7.39 4.30
C LEU A 14 5.58 6.96 4.25
N VAL A 15 6.02 6.20 5.27
CA VAL A 15 7.42 5.74 5.35
C VAL A 15 7.74 4.79 4.20
N CYS A 16 6.91 3.77 3.98
CA CYS A 16 7.20 2.72 3.00
C CYS A 16 7.09 3.19 1.55
N ASP A 17 6.14 4.08 1.21
CA ASP A 17 5.99 4.61 -0.15
C ASP A 17 7.02 5.69 -0.47
N PHE A 18 7.32 6.59 0.47
CA PHE A 18 8.04 7.83 0.15
C PHE A 18 9.47 7.89 0.70
N LEU A 19 9.76 7.19 1.79
CA LEU A 19 11.07 7.30 2.47
C LEU A 19 11.91 6.04 2.32
N TRP A 20 11.29 4.88 2.30
CA TRP A 20 11.96 3.58 2.33
C TRP A 20 11.91 2.83 0.99
N GLN A 21 11.46 3.50 -0.06
CA GLN A 21 11.36 2.91 -1.39
C GLN A 21 12.58 3.24 -2.26
N PRO A 22 13.51 2.30 -2.49
CA PRO A 22 14.63 2.50 -3.41
C PRO A 22 14.19 2.50 -4.88
N SER A 23 15.03 3.09 -5.74
CA SER A 23 14.76 3.29 -7.17
C SER A 23 14.44 2.01 -7.94
N TRP A 24 15.05 0.88 -7.58
CA TRP A 24 14.78 -0.40 -8.24
C TRP A 24 13.37 -0.93 -7.97
N MET A 25 12.80 -0.64 -6.79
CA MET A 25 11.41 -1.00 -6.49
C MET A 25 10.44 -0.18 -7.34
N LEU A 26 10.68 1.13 -7.43
CA LEU A 26 9.92 2.05 -8.28
C LEU A 26 9.96 1.62 -9.75
N ALA A 27 11.15 1.33 -10.27
CA ALA A 27 11.35 0.92 -11.66
C ALA A 27 10.58 -0.38 -11.99
N GLY A 28 10.53 -1.32 -11.05
CA GLY A 28 9.84 -2.60 -11.21
C GLY A 28 8.32 -2.57 -11.03
N LYS A 29 7.70 -1.44 -10.68
CA LYS A 29 6.23 -1.36 -10.58
C LYS A 29 5.57 -1.49 -11.96
N GLY A 30 4.35 -2.06 -11.98
CA GLY A 30 3.54 -2.18 -13.19
C GLY A 30 3.95 -3.30 -14.16
N ASP A 31 4.89 -4.16 -13.76
CA ASP A 31 5.33 -5.33 -14.54
C ASP A 31 5.40 -6.57 -13.64
N PHE A 32 4.60 -7.59 -13.97
CA PHE A 32 4.58 -8.86 -13.23
C PHE A 32 5.88 -9.66 -13.35
N ARG A 33 6.76 -9.32 -14.29
CA ARG A 33 8.06 -9.98 -14.45
C ARG A 33 9.16 -9.33 -13.60
N SER A 34 8.90 -8.14 -13.06
CA SER A 34 9.88 -7.35 -12.33
C SER A 34 9.72 -7.56 -10.82
N PRO A 35 10.81 -7.82 -10.07
CA PRO A 35 10.71 -8.11 -8.63
C PRO A 35 10.36 -6.87 -7.79
N GLY A 36 10.57 -5.66 -8.33
CA GLY A 36 10.43 -4.40 -7.59
C GLY A 36 9.04 -4.17 -6.97
N GLY A 37 7.98 -4.40 -7.74
CA GLY A 37 6.61 -4.26 -7.24
C GLY A 37 6.29 -5.24 -6.11
N TYR A 38 6.74 -6.49 -6.23
CA TYR A 38 6.54 -7.51 -5.20
C TYR A 38 7.29 -7.20 -3.91
N ALA A 39 8.55 -6.76 -4.01
CA ALA A 39 9.35 -6.42 -2.85
C ALA A 39 8.76 -5.24 -2.07
N HIS A 40 8.27 -4.22 -2.78
CA HIS A 40 7.60 -3.08 -2.17
C HIS A 40 6.28 -3.48 -1.50
N ALA A 41 5.43 -4.24 -2.18
CA ALA A 41 4.20 -4.76 -1.60
C ALA A 41 4.46 -5.67 -0.38
N GLY A 42 5.50 -6.51 -0.44
CA GLY A 42 5.94 -7.35 0.67
C GLY A 42 6.39 -6.53 1.89
N LEU A 43 7.10 -5.41 1.67
CA LEU A 43 7.45 -4.46 2.74
C LEU A 43 6.19 -3.92 3.42
N HIS A 44 5.18 -3.50 2.65
CA HIS A 44 3.91 -3.02 3.20
C HIS A 44 3.19 -4.09 4.02
N GLY A 45 3.04 -5.30 3.47
CA GLY A 45 2.40 -6.40 4.17
C GLY A 45 3.12 -6.81 5.44
N LEU A 46 4.47 -6.85 5.42
CA LEU A 46 5.28 -7.16 6.61
C LEU A 46 5.09 -6.11 7.70
N CYS A 47 5.21 -4.82 7.36
CA CYS A 47 5.00 -3.75 8.34
C CYS A 47 3.56 -3.75 8.89
N THR A 48 2.56 -4.01 8.05
CA THR A 48 1.17 -4.16 8.50
C THR A 48 1.00 -5.35 9.45
N ALA A 49 1.56 -6.51 9.12
CA ALA A 49 1.53 -7.70 9.97
C ALA A 49 2.16 -7.42 11.35
N VAL A 50 3.33 -6.78 11.38
CA VAL A 50 4.03 -6.40 12.63
C VAL A 50 3.19 -5.44 13.47
N LEU A 51 2.62 -4.39 12.85
CA LEU A 51 1.76 -3.44 13.55
C LEU A 51 0.52 -4.14 14.13
N LEU A 52 -0.18 -4.95 13.34
CA LEU A 52 -1.38 -5.66 13.80
C LEU A 52 -1.06 -6.64 14.94
N GLY A 53 0.05 -7.37 14.85
CA GLY A 53 0.51 -8.27 15.91
C GLY A 53 0.83 -7.51 17.21
N GLY A 54 1.52 -6.37 17.11
CA GLY A 54 1.81 -5.49 18.27
C GLY A 54 0.55 -4.90 18.92
N PHE A 55 -0.54 -4.77 18.17
CA PHE A 55 -1.85 -4.33 18.66
C PHE A 55 -2.75 -5.49 19.14
N GLY A 56 -2.24 -6.73 19.14
CA GLY A 56 -2.96 -7.92 19.62
C GLY A 56 -4.05 -8.44 18.68
N VAL A 57 -3.95 -8.17 17.37
CA VAL A 57 -4.91 -8.67 16.38
C VAL A 57 -4.64 -10.14 16.06
N THR A 58 -5.61 -11.02 16.24
CA THR A 58 -5.46 -12.49 16.07
C THR A 58 -5.04 -12.87 14.65
N HIS A 59 -5.65 -12.27 13.64
CA HIS A 59 -5.44 -12.61 12.22
C HIS A 59 -4.38 -11.74 11.52
N TRP A 60 -3.39 -11.25 12.27
CA TRP A 60 -2.38 -10.28 11.82
C TRP A 60 -1.62 -10.70 10.54
N LEU A 61 -1.22 -11.97 10.41
CA LEU A 61 -0.54 -12.48 9.20
C LEU A 61 -1.44 -12.41 7.97
N GLY A 62 -2.68 -12.89 8.09
CA GLY A 62 -3.64 -12.90 6.98
C GLY A 62 -3.96 -11.49 6.49
N LEU A 63 -4.11 -10.55 7.42
CA LEU A 63 -4.35 -9.14 7.10
C LEU A 63 -3.11 -8.44 6.51
N GLY A 64 -1.89 -8.83 6.93
CA GLY A 64 -0.65 -8.37 6.28
C GLY A 64 -0.49 -8.88 4.85
N ILE A 65 -0.83 -10.15 4.59
CA ILE A 65 -0.86 -10.71 3.22
C ILE A 65 -1.90 -9.99 2.37
N PHE A 66 -3.09 -9.74 2.94
CA PHE A 66 -4.13 -8.95 2.27
C PHE A 66 -3.64 -7.56 1.88
N ASP A 67 -2.99 -6.83 2.80
CA ASP A 67 -2.39 -5.52 2.51
C ASP A 67 -1.37 -5.61 1.37
N ALA A 68 -0.45 -6.58 1.40
CA ALA A 68 0.52 -6.76 0.31
C ALA A 68 -0.15 -6.99 -1.05
N VAL A 69 -1.16 -7.86 -1.11
CA VAL A 69 -1.86 -8.16 -2.38
C VAL A 69 -2.58 -6.91 -2.90
N VAL A 70 -3.34 -6.23 -2.05
CA VAL A 70 -4.09 -5.03 -2.46
C VAL A 70 -3.15 -3.91 -2.85
N HIS A 71 -2.10 -3.65 -2.05
CA HIS A 71 -1.09 -2.62 -2.33
C HIS A 71 -0.41 -2.86 -3.67
N TYR A 72 0.03 -4.10 -3.93
CA TYR A 72 0.61 -4.46 -5.23
C TYR A 72 -0.35 -4.15 -6.40
N MET A 73 -1.62 -4.52 -6.28
CA MET A 73 -2.59 -4.34 -7.36
C MET A 73 -2.85 -2.85 -7.63
N VAL A 74 -3.03 -2.05 -6.59
CA VAL A 74 -3.22 -0.60 -6.71
C VAL A 74 -2.02 0.04 -7.41
N ASP A 75 -0.81 -0.23 -6.93
CA ASP A 75 0.43 0.28 -7.53
C ASP A 75 0.61 -0.17 -9.00
N HIS A 76 0.34 -1.45 -9.27
CA HIS A 76 0.47 -2.02 -10.60
C HIS A 76 -0.43 -1.28 -11.59
N TRP A 77 -1.71 -1.09 -11.22
CA TRP A 77 -2.68 -0.45 -12.10
C TRP A 77 -2.43 1.06 -12.23
N LYS A 78 -2.07 1.75 -11.14
CA LYS A 78 -1.66 3.16 -11.18
C LYS A 78 -0.55 3.37 -12.20
N VAL A 79 0.52 2.59 -12.11
CA VAL A 79 1.68 2.71 -13.01
C VAL A 79 1.30 2.34 -14.44
N ARG A 80 0.55 1.27 -14.65
CA ARG A 80 0.16 0.82 -16.00
C ARG A 80 -0.76 1.82 -16.70
N LEU A 81 -1.76 2.33 -16.00
CA LEU A 81 -2.69 3.33 -16.53
C LEU A 81 -1.97 4.67 -16.76
N GLY A 82 -1.10 5.08 -15.82
CA GLY A 82 -0.29 6.29 -15.97
C GLY A 82 0.65 6.24 -17.17
N ARG A 83 1.36 5.11 -17.37
CA ARG A 83 2.20 4.89 -18.55
C ARG A 83 1.39 4.91 -19.85
N ARG A 84 0.23 4.23 -19.88
CA ARG A 84 -0.65 4.18 -21.06
C ARG A 84 -1.18 5.57 -21.45
N ALA A 85 -1.41 6.43 -20.47
CA ALA A 85 -1.89 7.79 -20.67
C ALA A 85 -0.74 8.83 -20.77
N ASN A 86 0.52 8.40 -20.78
CA ASN A 86 1.71 9.28 -20.78
C ASN A 86 1.65 10.38 -19.70
N LEU A 87 1.17 10.03 -18.50
CA LEU A 87 1.03 11.00 -17.42
C LEU A 87 2.39 11.45 -16.91
N THR A 88 2.57 12.77 -16.87
CA THR A 88 3.77 13.45 -16.37
C THR A 88 3.37 14.50 -15.32
N PRO A 89 4.25 14.86 -14.36
CA PRO A 89 3.88 15.77 -13.26
C PRO A 89 3.40 17.17 -13.66
N ASN A 90 3.66 17.61 -14.89
CA ASN A 90 3.14 18.87 -15.45
C ASN A 90 1.67 18.77 -15.91
N LEU A 91 1.08 17.57 -15.91
CA LEU A 91 -0.32 17.33 -16.25
C LEU A 91 -1.17 17.20 -14.98
N PRO A 92 -2.33 17.88 -14.86
CA PRO A 92 -3.23 17.72 -13.71
C PRO A 92 -3.66 16.28 -13.45
N GLN A 93 -3.81 15.48 -14.51
CA GLN A 93 -4.22 14.08 -14.46
C GLN A 93 -3.21 13.21 -13.70
N TYR A 94 -1.91 13.58 -13.71
CA TYR A 94 -0.91 12.91 -12.87
C TYR A 94 -1.26 13.06 -11.38
N TRP A 95 -1.65 14.26 -10.96
CA TRP A 95 -2.05 14.54 -9.58
C TRP A 95 -3.38 13.90 -9.21
N TRP A 96 -4.31 13.78 -10.15
CA TRP A 96 -5.53 12.99 -9.93
C TRP A 96 -5.20 11.51 -9.71
N ALA A 97 -4.37 10.93 -10.56
CA ALA A 97 -3.93 9.54 -10.41
C ALA A 97 -3.16 9.32 -9.10
N PHE A 98 -2.30 10.26 -8.71
CA PHE A 98 -1.62 10.26 -7.41
C PHE A 98 -2.62 10.31 -6.26
N GLY A 99 -3.59 11.23 -6.28
CA GLY A 99 -4.62 11.33 -5.23
C GLY A 99 -5.50 10.08 -5.12
N VAL A 100 -5.90 9.49 -6.25
CA VAL A 100 -6.69 8.24 -6.28
C VAL A 100 -5.88 7.07 -5.70
N ASP A 101 -4.59 7.00 -6.00
CA ASP A 101 -3.67 6.01 -5.42
C ASP A 101 -3.60 6.14 -3.89
N GLN A 102 -3.36 7.35 -3.37
CA GLN A 102 -3.35 7.57 -1.92
C GLN A 102 -4.71 7.24 -1.27
N TYR A 103 -5.82 7.58 -1.94
CA TYR A 103 -7.16 7.27 -1.44
C TYR A 103 -7.46 5.76 -1.41
N ALA A 104 -7.05 5.00 -2.42
CA ALA A 104 -7.21 3.55 -2.46
C ALA A 104 -6.46 2.86 -1.31
N HIS A 105 -5.26 3.34 -0.98
CA HIS A 105 -4.50 2.84 0.17
C HIS A 105 -5.18 3.18 1.49
N VAL A 106 -5.75 4.39 1.63
CA VAL A 106 -6.58 4.75 2.80
C VAL A 106 -7.78 3.80 2.96
N LEU A 107 -8.51 3.51 1.88
CA LEU A 107 -9.62 2.57 1.90
C LEU A 107 -9.18 1.16 2.33
N THR A 108 -7.99 0.73 1.90
CA THR A 108 -7.40 -0.55 2.32
C THR A 108 -7.19 -0.59 3.83
N TYR A 109 -6.68 0.47 4.43
CA TYR A 109 -6.48 0.54 5.88
C TYR A 109 -7.78 0.64 6.67
N LEU A 110 -8.79 1.36 6.15
CA LEU A 110 -10.13 1.33 6.74
C LEU A 110 -10.71 -0.08 6.75
N ALA A 111 -10.54 -0.85 5.67
CA ALA A 111 -10.95 -2.24 5.59
C ALA A 111 -10.16 -3.14 6.55
N VAL A 112 -8.84 -3.00 6.62
CA VAL A 112 -7.98 -3.76 7.56
C VAL A 112 -8.41 -3.52 9.01
N VAL A 113 -8.63 -2.26 9.41
CA VAL A 113 -9.03 -1.93 10.78
C VAL A 113 -10.44 -2.42 11.09
N TRP A 114 -11.36 -2.31 10.12
CA TRP A 114 -12.71 -2.86 10.26
C TRP A 114 -12.69 -4.39 10.43
N LEU A 115 -11.91 -5.11 9.60
CA LEU A 115 -11.74 -6.56 9.71
C LEU A 115 -11.07 -6.95 11.03
N ALA A 116 -10.02 -6.23 11.45
CA ALA A 116 -9.35 -6.47 12.72
C ALA A 116 -10.31 -6.35 13.91
N GLY A 117 -11.25 -5.41 13.89
CA GLY A 117 -12.28 -5.28 14.92
C GLY A 117 -13.40 -6.33 14.86
N ARG A 118 -13.57 -7.04 13.74
CA ARG A 118 -14.59 -8.08 13.55
C ARG A 118 -14.07 -9.50 13.74
N LEU A 119 -12.78 -9.71 13.50
CA LEU A 119 -12.10 -11.01 13.56
C LEU A 119 -11.30 -11.19 14.86
N ASN A 120 -11.34 -10.22 15.76
CA ASN A 120 -10.80 -10.31 17.11
C ASN A 120 -11.85 -10.78 18.11
#